data_AF-A0A3M1GIS7-F1
#
_entry.id   AF-A0A3M1GIS7-F1
#
_cell.length_a   1.000
_cell.length_b   1.000
_cell.length_c   1.000
_cell.angle_alpha   90.00
_cell.angle_beta   90.00
_cell.angle_gamma   90.00
#
_symmetry.space_group_name_H-M   'P 1'
#
loop_
_entity.id
_entity.type
_entity.pdbx_description
1 polymer ?
#
loop_
_entity_poly.entity_id
_entity_poly.type
_entity_poly.pdbx_seq_one_letter_code
_entity_poly.pdbx_strand_id
1 'polypeptide(L)'
;MLKKVLIIILAGVILSAGAFFALNYLGIDVLSGFTKTAKTSASDTETALDAARFEPDIAFAPNPDGFGFRNYSKRYPEGNLTIEEVRDMFGDVICTRLENGKCIPHPKVLTWLNDMNEIMNGTGHCIGFTVASHQFQTKFLSVNDLGADKTYALNRDVPVLRTISRGYSSYYASNVFTQEVRDTPSKIVDALMLLDEPVDIGIYYPKYGQNGHSILGYDVVNKEDGIYHILVYDNNHPGEDNVIVVDTNKDTWFYAEGAVNPDQPAGNYQGDADTKSLSFIPLSAYNQSLACPADFAELCPSTAEKSFSVLTIFGRGKALAETSDGLIGQSGDTLVNTVPDSRFLPVRGELFSRQMPIMLLPDNDAFSLQAQGSQANEPMSISVANPSLSVKIDHLVTQPEQIERLNFDPTGPQVAFIAGGPQQPSFEFIFTQNGVEYQVQLTGLKLDAGQDLTVNVDTANGDFTVTSNGQTIPKAVLVITRLTPDGEATFASSNLTISSGATQLLELDKWDGVGPMSLLLDDNNDGVYSKSTLTNEPVAEVLPAIGTSEKIFSNLQHLAPYLDGEQTGAVATTLPALNFTAEQLGSTYLALPGLQPDDLAGTLAGLNLPPKELAQFAVARRFDEAKTST
;
A
#
# COMPACT_ATOMS: atom_id res chain seq x y z
N MET A 1 54.45 -9.54 38.82
CA MET A 1 55.23 -8.29 38.65
C MET A 1 55.25 -7.94 37.17
N LEU A 2 54.65 -6.79 36.84
CA LEU A 2 54.87 -5.86 35.73
C LEU A 2 55.36 -6.32 34.33
N LYS A 3 54.56 -5.86 33.34
CA LYS A 3 54.90 -5.21 32.06
C LYS A 3 54.86 -6.03 30.75
N LYS A 4 53.80 -5.73 29.98
CA LYS A 4 53.70 -5.39 28.53
C LYS A 4 54.47 -6.26 27.51
N VAL A 5 53.77 -6.77 26.50
CA VAL A 5 53.70 -6.23 25.11
C VAL A 5 52.76 -7.12 24.28
N LEU A 6 51.86 -6.46 23.54
CA LEU A 6 50.88 -6.99 22.59
C LEU A 6 51.47 -6.85 21.17
N ILE A 7 51.51 -7.92 20.36
CA ILE A 7 51.68 -7.85 18.90
C ILE A 7 50.71 -8.85 18.24
N ILE A 8 50.08 -8.35 17.19
CA ILE A 8 48.92 -8.80 16.41
C ILE A 8 49.27 -9.96 15.46
N ILE A 9 48.36 -10.93 15.30
CA ILE A 9 48.30 -11.82 14.13
C ILE A 9 46.98 -11.54 13.39
N LEU A 10 47.12 -11.23 12.11
CA LEU A 10 46.07 -11.07 11.10
C LEU A 10 45.43 -12.43 10.80
N ALA A 11 44.10 -12.52 10.82
CA ALA A 11 43.35 -13.54 10.11
C ALA A 11 42.05 -12.92 9.58
N GLY A 12 41.84 -13.07 8.28
CA GLY A 12 40.83 -12.37 7.49
C GLY A 12 39.39 -12.72 7.84
N VAL A 13 38.53 -11.72 7.69
CA VAL A 13 37.09 -11.85 7.59
C VAL A 13 36.68 -11.18 6.28
N ILE A 14 36.04 -11.97 5.43
CA ILE A 14 35.30 -11.51 4.24
C ILE A 14 34.14 -10.67 4.77
N LEU A 15 34.16 -9.35 4.51
CA LEU A 15 33.03 -8.47 4.83
C LEU A 15 32.10 -8.40 3.62
N SER A 16 30.86 -8.84 3.83
CA SER A 16 29.69 -8.54 3.01
C SER A 16 29.30 -7.05 3.17
N ALA A 17 28.64 -6.51 2.14
CA ALA A 17 28.32 -5.09 1.93
C ALA A 17 27.40 -4.42 2.98
N GLY A 18 27.10 -5.05 4.12
CA GLY A 18 26.17 -4.54 5.14
C GLY A 18 26.78 -3.66 6.24
N ALA A 19 28.08 -3.35 6.20
CA ALA A 19 28.76 -2.68 7.33
C ALA A 19 28.96 -1.16 7.18
N PHE A 20 28.48 -0.52 6.12
CA PHE A 20 28.69 0.92 5.91
C PHE A 20 27.70 1.85 6.63
N PHE A 21 26.58 1.35 7.18
CA PHE A 21 25.49 2.21 7.64
C PHE A 21 25.33 2.38 9.17
N ALA A 22 26.24 1.87 9.99
CA ALA A 22 26.13 1.98 11.46
C ALA A 22 26.85 3.20 12.09
N LEU A 23 27.33 4.19 11.32
CA LEU A 23 28.18 5.28 11.86
C LEU A 23 27.64 6.71 11.77
N ASN A 24 26.41 6.93 11.28
CA ASN A 24 25.82 8.26 11.27
C ASN A 24 25.26 8.75 12.62
N TYR A 25 25.35 7.94 13.69
CA TYR A 25 24.80 8.29 15.01
C TYR A 25 25.79 8.97 15.99
N LEU A 26 27.04 9.28 15.57
CA LEU A 26 28.05 9.85 16.48
C LEU A 26 28.74 11.14 16.03
N GLY A 27 28.35 11.77 14.91
CA GLY A 27 28.84 13.12 14.57
C GLY A 27 30.36 13.24 14.47
N ILE A 28 31.05 12.21 13.95
CA ILE A 28 32.50 12.23 13.73
C ILE A 28 32.76 12.49 12.24
N ASP A 29 33.46 13.59 11.93
CA ASP A 29 34.01 13.89 10.61
C ASP A 29 34.96 12.77 10.13
N VAL A 30 34.53 11.99 9.15
CA VAL A 30 35.36 10.98 8.48
C VAL A 30 36.11 11.61 7.31
N LEU A 31 36.98 12.58 7.59
CA LEU A 31 37.89 13.17 6.60
C LEU A 31 39.26 13.47 7.23
N SER A 32 39.87 12.48 7.89
CA SER A 32 41.31 12.55 8.24
C SER A 32 41.88 11.15 8.48
N GLY A 33 42.06 10.38 7.40
CA GLY A 33 42.37 8.96 7.52
C GLY A 33 43.35 8.35 6.54
N PHE A 34 44.02 9.10 5.64
CA PHE A 34 45.07 8.53 4.80
C PHE A 34 46.20 9.53 4.56
N THR A 35 47.24 9.47 5.38
CA THR A 35 48.57 9.97 5.00
C THR A 35 49.52 8.79 4.85
N LYS A 36 49.84 8.43 3.61
CA LYS A 36 51.06 7.68 3.29
C LYS A 36 51.72 8.30 2.06
N THR A 37 52.83 8.96 2.39
CA THR A 37 53.91 9.53 1.58
C THR A 37 54.01 9.06 0.12
N ALA A 38 53.75 9.97 -0.82
CA ALA A 38 54.32 9.95 -2.16
C ALA A 38 54.98 11.30 -2.44
N LYS A 39 56.25 11.27 -2.82
CA LYS A 39 57.07 12.45 -3.16
C LYS A 39 56.55 13.08 -4.45
N THR A 40 56.57 14.40 -4.44
CA THR A 40 56.29 15.35 -5.52
C THR A 40 57.05 15.09 -6.83
N SER A 41 56.31 15.14 -7.94
CA SER A 41 56.64 16.02 -9.06
C SER A 41 55.34 16.66 -9.54
N ALA A 42 55.20 17.95 -9.27
CA ALA A 42 54.09 18.79 -9.71
C ALA A 42 54.33 19.20 -11.17
N SER A 43 53.50 18.67 -12.05
CA SER A 43 53.17 19.12 -13.41
C SER A 43 52.38 17.96 -14.01
N ASP A 44 51.16 18.19 -14.49
CA ASP A 44 50.35 17.27 -15.33
C ASP A 44 49.28 16.42 -14.61
N THR A 45 48.63 16.92 -13.56
CA THR A 45 47.43 16.28 -12.97
C THR A 45 46.24 17.22 -12.78
N GLU A 46 46.04 18.16 -13.70
CA GLU A 46 44.83 19.01 -13.75
C GLU A 46 44.01 18.81 -15.03
N THR A 47 44.37 17.82 -15.86
CA THR A 47 43.69 17.51 -17.14
C THR A 47 43.25 16.03 -17.25
N ALA A 48 43.17 15.31 -16.14
CA ALA A 48 42.82 13.87 -16.12
C ALA A 48 41.51 13.56 -15.36
N LEU A 49 40.67 14.57 -15.10
CA LEU A 49 39.32 14.39 -14.53
C LEU A 49 38.21 14.78 -15.51
N ASP A 50 38.49 14.79 -16.82
CA ASP A 50 37.60 15.32 -17.85
C ASP A 50 37.35 14.36 -19.04
N ALA A 51 37.63 13.06 -18.88
CA ALA A 51 37.38 12.09 -19.96
C ALA A 51 37.34 10.62 -19.50
N ALA A 52 36.77 10.34 -18.33
CA ALA A 52 36.41 8.97 -17.96
C ALA A 52 34.88 8.87 -17.88
N ARG A 53 34.23 8.97 -19.04
CA ARG A 53 32.89 8.42 -19.22
C ARG A 53 33.07 6.91 -19.17
N PHE A 54 32.90 6.33 -17.99
CA PHE A 54 32.75 4.89 -17.87
C PHE A 54 31.36 4.60 -18.45
N GLU A 55 31.32 3.93 -19.60
CA GLU A 55 30.05 3.52 -20.19
C GLU A 55 29.46 2.45 -19.26
N PRO A 56 28.26 2.63 -18.67
CA PRO A 56 27.60 1.53 -17.99
C PRO A 56 27.51 0.35 -18.96
N ASP A 57 27.72 -0.88 -18.48
CA ASP A 57 27.77 -2.11 -19.31
C ASP A 57 26.53 -2.25 -20.23
N ILE A 58 25.43 -1.55 -19.92
CA ILE A 58 24.31 -1.28 -20.82
C ILE A 58 23.79 0.16 -20.59
N ALA A 59 23.90 1.03 -21.59
CA ALA A 59 23.29 2.37 -21.54
C ALA A 59 21.76 2.27 -21.65
N PHE A 60 21.02 2.99 -20.81
CA PHE A 60 19.56 3.10 -20.90
C PHE A 60 19.17 4.29 -21.80
N ALA A 61 18.16 4.12 -22.64
CA ALA A 61 17.54 5.21 -23.39
C ALA A 61 16.01 5.15 -23.29
N PRO A 62 15.30 6.30 -23.18
CA PRO A 62 13.83 6.35 -23.19
C PRO A 62 13.19 5.52 -24.32
N ASN A 63 13.83 5.48 -25.48
CA ASN A 63 13.59 4.53 -26.55
C ASN A 63 14.93 3.87 -26.93
N PRO A 64 15.06 2.53 -26.88
CA PRO A 64 13.97 1.55 -26.82
C PRO A 64 13.70 0.92 -25.45
N ASP A 65 14.33 1.41 -24.37
CA ASP A 65 14.36 0.71 -23.09
C ASP A 65 13.21 1.10 -22.14
N GLY A 66 12.62 2.28 -22.32
CA GLY A 66 11.38 2.69 -21.65
C GLY A 66 10.12 2.17 -22.35
N PHE A 67 8.97 2.15 -21.66
CA PHE A 67 7.69 1.84 -22.29
C PHE A 67 7.27 2.92 -23.29
N GLY A 68 6.69 2.50 -24.41
CA GLY A 68 6.18 3.40 -25.47
C GLY A 68 4.77 3.95 -25.20
N PHE A 69 4.21 3.72 -24.02
CA PHE A 69 2.88 4.18 -23.65
C PHE A 69 2.89 4.88 -22.29
N ARG A 70 1.96 5.84 -22.14
CA ARG A 70 1.86 6.66 -20.94
C ARG A 70 1.38 5.88 -19.72
N ASN A 71 1.89 6.25 -18.54
CA ASN A 71 1.33 5.94 -17.22
C ASN A 71 -0.18 6.17 -17.14
N TYR A 72 -0.84 5.44 -16.24
CA TYR A 72 -2.28 5.35 -16.12
C TYR A 72 -2.70 5.15 -14.67
N SER A 73 -3.85 5.70 -14.31
CA SER A 73 -4.61 5.44 -13.08
C SER A 73 -5.63 4.30 -13.30
N LYS A 74 -6.83 4.38 -12.70
CA LYS A 74 -7.94 3.39 -12.80
C LYS A 74 -8.45 2.94 -14.17
N ARG A 75 -7.81 3.31 -15.28
CA ARG A 75 -8.27 3.00 -16.64
C ARG A 75 -8.17 1.52 -16.99
N TYR A 76 -7.25 0.80 -16.34
CA TYR A 76 -6.92 -0.59 -16.63
C TYR A 76 -6.99 -1.44 -15.35
N PRO A 77 -8.18 -1.65 -14.76
CA PRO A 77 -8.34 -2.47 -13.55
C PRO A 77 -7.87 -3.93 -13.77
N GLU A 78 -7.65 -4.34 -15.02
CA GLU A 78 -7.02 -5.61 -15.40
C GLU A 78 -5.55 -5.75 -15.11
N GLY A 79 -4.86 -4.64 -14.91
CA GLY A 79 -3.51 -4.60 -14.37
C GLY A 79 -3.43 -4.81 -12.85
N ASN A 80 -4.53 -4.67 -12.12
CA ASN A 80 -4.52 -4.77 -10.66
C ASN A 80 -3.88 -6.07 -10.18
N LEU A 81 -3.17 -5.99 -9.06
CA LEU A 81 -2.59 -7.15 -8.39
C LEU A 81 -3.68 -8.15 -8.01
N THR A 82 -3.38 -9.43 -8.19
CA THR A 82 -4.11 -10.54 -7.60
C THR A 82 -3.23 -11.25 -6.56
N ILE A 83 -3.81 -12.21 -5.85
CA ILE A 83 -3.06 -13.02 -4.87
C ILE A 83 -1.89 -13.76 -5.54
N GLU A 84 -1.98 -14.10 -6.83
CA GLU A 84 -0.88 -14.72 -7.57
C GLU A 84 0.31 -13.77 -7.70
N GLU A 85 0.09 -12.51 -8.11
CA GLU A 85 1.18 -11.53 -8.20
C GLU A 85 1.79 -11.21 -6.84
N VAL A 86 0.98 -11.15 -5.77
CA VAL A 86 1.49 -10.92 -4.40
C VAL A 86 2.29 -12.12 -3.89
N ARG A 87 1.86 -13.34 -4.22
CA ARG A 87 2.62 -14.57 -3.94
C ARG A 87 3.93 -14.64 -4.73
N ASP A 88 3.96 -14.17 -5.97
CA ASP A 88 5.21 -14.07 -6.74
C ASP A 88 6.20 -13.08 -6.12
N MET A 89 5.69 -12.01 -5.47
CA MET A 89 6.52 -10.99 -4.84
C MET A 89 7.11 -11.45 -3.50
N PHE A 90 6.31 -12.08 -2.64
CA PHE A 90 6.69 -12.36 -1.24
C PHE A 90 6.77 -13.85 -0.89
N GLY A 91 6.35 -14.73 -1.80
CA GLY A 91 6.34 -16.18 -1.61
C GLY A 91 5.12 -16.69 -0.83
N ASP A 92 5.19 -17.96 -0.44
CA ASP A 92 4.08 -18.68 0.21
C ASP A 92 3.73 -18.17 1.61
N VAL A 93 4.57 -17.29 2.20
CA VAL A 93 4.34 -16.69 3.53
C VAL A 93 3.07 -15.86 3.60
N ILE A 94 2.56 -15.41 2.45
CA ILE A 94 1.32 -14.64 2.35
C ILE A 94 0.06 -15.52 2.44
N CYS A 95 0.23 -16.83 2.39
CA CYS A 95 -0.84 -17.81 2.43
C CYS A 95 -1.00 -18.39 3.83
N THR A 96 -2.20 -18.35 4.39
CA THR A 96 -2.53 -19.13 5.60
C THR A 96 -2.37 -20.62 5.34
N ARG A 97 -2.74 -21.07 4.13
CA ARG A 97 -2.48 -22.42 3.63
C ARG A 97 -2.46 -22.46 2.11
N LEU A 98 -1.90 -23.55 1.57
CA LEU A 98 -2.01 -23.90 0.15
C LEU A 98 -3.00 -25.04 0.00
N GLU A 99 -3.99 -24.86 -0.87
CA GLU A 99 -4.98 -25.88 -1.20
C GLU A 99 -4.87 -26.21 -2.69
N ASN A 100 -4.40 -27.42 -3.02
CA ASN A 100 -4.13 -27.85 -4.40
C ASN A 100 -3.23 -26.86 -5.18
N GLY A 101 -2.29 -26.21 -4.49
CA GLY A 101 -1.39 -25.20 -5.06
C GLY A 101 -1.98 -23.78 -5.14
N LYS A 102 -3.27 -23.60 -4.84
CA LYS A 102 -3.93 -22.29 -4.72
C LYS A 102 -3.67 -21.72 -3.32
N CYS A 103 -3.32 -20.44 -3.28
CA CYS A 103 -3.11 -19.72 -2.03
C CYS A 103 -4.45 -19.30 -1.43
N ILE A 104 -4.66 -19.63 -0.16
CA ILE A 104 -5.68 -18.99 0.66
C ILE A 104 -4.96 -17.94 1.50
N PRO A 105 -5.15 -16.65 1.20
CA PRO A 105 -4.32 -15.60 1.76
C PRO A 105 -4.67 -15.33 3.22
N HIS A 106 -3.71 -14.79 3.96
CA HIS A 106 -4.01 -14.12 5.22
C HIS A 106 -4.92 -12.89 4.95
N PRO A 107 -6.00 -12.67 5.71
CA PRO A 107 -6.83 -11.47 5.62
C PRO A 107 -6.06 -10.15 5.54
N LYS A 108 -5.00 -9.98 6.34
CA LYS A 108 -4.18 -8.74 6.28
C LYS A 108 -3.44 -8.55 4.95
N VAL A 109 -3.02 -9.64 4.30
CA VAL A 109 -2.43 -9.59 2.96
C VAL A 109 -3.48 -9.17 1.94
N LEU A 110 -4.70 -9.69 2.06
CA LEU A 110 -5.81 -9.33 1.18
C LEU A 110 -6.18 -7.85 1.33
N THR A 111 -6.23 -7.32 2.55
CA THR A 111 -6.43 -5.88 2.81
C THR A 111 -5.29 -5.06 2.21
N TRP A 112 -4.03 -5.45 2.41
CA TRP A 112 -2.88 -4.77 1.78
C TRP A 112 -2.96 -4.77 0.25
N LEU A 113 -3.31 -5.91 -0.37
CA LEU A 113 -3.49 -6.02 -1.81
C LEU A 113 -4.55 -5.03 -2.31
N ASN A 114 -5.69 -4.97 -1.63
CA ASN A 114 -6.79 -4.07 -1.98
C ASN A 114 -6.37 -2.60 -1.82
N ASP A 115 -5.66 -2.28 -0.74
CA ASP A 115 -5.13 -0.94 -0.46
C ASP A 115 -4.10 -0.51 -1.52
N MET A 116 -3.18 -1.40 -1.93
CA MET A 116 -2.21 -1.12 -3.00
C MET A 116 -2.90 -0.89 -4.35
N ASN A 117 -3.90 -1.71 -4.68
CA ASN A 117 -4.69 -1.52 -5.89
C ASN A 117 -5.46 -0.18 -5.83
N GLU A 118 -6.00 0.21 -4.69
CA GLU A 118 -6.66 1.51 -4.52
C GLU A 118 -5.67 2.68 -4.70
N ILE A 119 -4.47 2.60 -4.11
CA ILE A 119 -3.40 3.59 -4.28
C ILE A 119 -3.03 3.72 -5.76
N MET A 120 -2.77 2.62 -6.47
CA MET A 120 -2.43 2.66 -7.90
C MET A 120 -3.58 3.18 -8.76
N ASN A 121 -4.83 2.85 -8.42
CA ASN A 121 -6.00 3.34 -9.14
C ASN A 121 -6.25 4.84 -8.92
N GLY A 122 -5.89 5.36 -7.75
CA GLY A 122 -6.02 6.77 -7.38
C GLY A 122 -4.84 7.65 -7.82
N THR A 123 -3.64 7.07 -7.93
CA THR A 123 -2.40 7.82 -8.12
C THR A 123 -1.58 7.38 -9.33
N GLY A 124 -1.93 6.31 -10.02
CA GLY A 124 -1.19 5.78 -11.15
C GLY A 124 -0.01 4.88 -10.76
N HIS A 125 0.76 4.46 -11.76
CA HIS A 125 1.71 3.35 -11.66
C HIS A 125 3.17 3.77 -11.92
N CYS A 126 3.54 5.03 -11.72
CA CYS A 126 4.82 5.59 -12.17
C CYS A 126 6.06 4.80 -11.71
N ILE A 127 6.11 4.38 -10.44
CA ILE A 127 7.17 3.51 -9.90
C ILE A 127 7.27 2.19 -10.69
N GLY A 128 6.12 1.60 -11.03
CA GLY A 128 6.06 0.37 -11.82
C GLY A 128 6.74 0.49 -13.17
N PHE A 129 6.62 1.65 -13.82
CA PHE A 129 7.30 1.92 -15.09
C PHE A 129 8.81 2.06 -14.91
N THR A 130 9.28 2.74 -13.85
CA THR A 130 10.73 2.90 -13.62
C THR A 130 11.37 1.55 -13.32
N VAL A 131 10.79 0.79 -12.39
CA VAL A 131 11.28 -0.53 -12.00
C VAL A 131 11.25 -1.52 -13.17
N ALA A 132 10.10 -1.68 -13.84
CA ALA A 132 9.98 -2.68 -14.90
C ALA A 132 10.84 -2.34 -16.13
N SER A 133 10.95 -1.06 -16.53
CA SER A 133 11.81 -0.66 -17.66
C SER A 133 13.28 -1.01 -17.38
N HIS A 134 13.75 -0.76 -16.16
CA HIS A 134 15.11 -1.14 -15.77
C HIS A 134 15.31 -2.66 -15.71
N GLN A 135 14.35 -3.39 -15.16
CA GLN A 135 14.40 -4.85 -15.10
C GLN A 135 14.46 -5.50 -16.48
N PHE A 136 13.74 -4.96 -17.47
CA PHE A 136 13.84 -5.41 -18.85
C PHE A 136 15.19 -5.06 -19.50
N GLN A 137 15.68 -3.84 -19.26
CA GLN A 137 16.97 -3.38 -19.81
C GLN A 137 18.14 -4.21 -19.29
N THR A 138 18.13 -4.54 -17.99
CA THR A 138 19.14 -5.39 -17.33
C THR A 138 18.91 -6.89 -17.54
N LYS A 139 17.82 -7.28 -18.23
CA LYS A 139 17.39 -8.67 -18.45
C LYS A 139 17.08 -9.45 -17.17
N PHE A 140 16.81 -8.74 -16.07
CA PHE A 140 16.21 -9.34 -14.88
C PHE A 140 14.82 -9.90 -15.21
N LEU A 141 14.07 -9.20 -16.06
CA LEU A 141 12.88 -9.70 -16.75
C LEU A 141 13.14 -9.84 -18.25
N SER A 142 12.44 -10.78 -18.88
CA SER A 142 12.50 -11.01 -20.33
C SER A 142 11.32 -10.31 -21.01
N VAL A 143 11.60 -9.31 -21.87
CA VAL A 143 10.56 -8.67 -22.70
C VAL A 143 9.92 -9.68 -23.68
N ASN A 144 10.70 -10.67 -24.12
CA ASN A 144 10.24 -11.68 -25.07
C ASN A 144 9.09 -12.53 -24.47
N ASP A 145 9.08 -12.72 -23.16
CA ASP A 145 8.03 -13.45 -22.44
C ASP A 145 6.69 -12.70 -22.51
N LEU A 146 6.74 -11.40 -22.81
CA LEU A 146 5.60 -10.50 -23.00
C LEU A 146 5.34 -10.18 -24.49
N GLY A 147 6.00 -10.90 -25.41
CA GLY A 147 5.70 -10.86 -26.85
C GLY A 147 6.32 -9.69 -27.62
N ALA A 148 7.35 -9.02 -27.10
CA ALA A 148 8.08 -7.97 -27.82
C ALA A 148 9.61 -8.13 -27.70
N ASP A 149 10.36 -7.51 -28.62
CA ASP A 149 11.84 -7.52 -28.59
C ASP A 149 12.42 -6.40 -27.69
N LYS A 150 11.61 -5.37 -27.42
CA LYS A 150 12.00 -4.14 -26.72
C LYS A 150 10.86 -3.63 -25.86
N THR A 151 11.17 -3.06 -24.69
CA THR A 151 10.19 -2.48 -23.77
C THR A 151 9.29 -1.46 -24.46
N TYR A 152 9.87 -0.64 -25.34
CA TYR A 152 9.12 0.40 -26.06
C TYR A 152 8.01 -0.14 -26.97
N ALA A 153 8.16 -1.40 -27.43
CA ALA A 153 7.19 -2.07 -28.31
C ALA A 153 6.11 -2.85 -27.55
N LEU A 154 6.16 -2.91 -26.22
CA LEU A 154 5.12 -3.56 -25.41
C LEU A 154 3.79 -2.82 -25.51
N ASN A 155 2.71 -3.58 -25.66
CA ASN A 155 1.34 -3.08 -25.57
C ASN A 155 0.84 -3.15 -24.13
N ARG A 156 -0.31 -2.52 -23.87
CA ARG A 156 -1.00 -2.55 -22.57
C ARG A 156 -1.78 -3.86 -22.35
N ASP A 157 -1.11 -4.98 -22.56
CA ASP A 157 -1.70 -6.30 -22.34
C ASP A 157 -1.62 -6.64 -20.85
N VAL A 158 -2.55 -7.47 -20.34
CA VAL A 158 -2.66 -7.79 -18.91
C VAL A 158 -1.33 -8.23 -18.26
N PRO A 159 -0.51 -9.12 -18.86
CA PRO A 159 0.79 -9.48 -18.29
C PRO A 159 1.74 -8.29 -18.14
N VAL A 160 1.71 -7.35 -19.08
CA VAL A 160 2.51 -6.12 -19.02
C VAL A 160 2.01 -5.22 -17.90
N LEU A 161 0.69 -5.00 -17.81
CA LEU A 161 0.08 -4.17 -16.79
C LEU A 161 0.34 -4.72 -15.37
N ARG A 162 0.24 -6.04 -15.18
CA ARG A 162 0.55 -6.71 -13.90
C ARG A 162 2.03 -6.64 -13.53
N THR A 163 2.91 -6.71 -14.53
CA THR A 163 4.36 -6.50 -14.31
C THR A 163 4.63 -5.09 -13.79
N ILE A 164 3.96 -4.08 -14.37
CA ILE A 164 4.02 -2.70 -13.91
C ILE A 164 3.46 -2.58 -12.48
N SER A 165 2.30 -3.16 -12.18
CA SER A 165 1.70 -3.12 -10.83
C SER A 165 2.58 -3.79 -9.77
N ARG A 166 3.22 -4.93 -10.09
CA ARG A 166 4.23 -5.55 -9.21
C ARG A 166 5.43 -4.65 -8.97
N GLY A 167 5.94 -4.02 -10.02
CA GLY A 167 7.03 -3.04 -9.91
C GLY A 167 6.64 -1.86 -9.01
N TYR A 168 5.42 -1.34 -9.12
CA TYR A 168 4.93 -0.27 -8.25
C TYR A 168 4.89 -0.71 -6.80
N SER A 169 4.27 -1.85 -6.52
CA SER A 169 4.09 -2.33 -5.15
C SER A 169 5.38 -2.79 -4.47
N SER A 170 6.42 -3.11 -5.25
CA SER A 170 7.74 -3.48 -4.68
C SER A 170 8.41 -2.35 -3.90
N TYR A 171 8.06 -1.08 -4.15
CA TYR A 171 8.49 0.06 -3.33
C TYR A 171 8.10 -0.10 -1.86
N TYR A 172 6.96 -0.73 -1.57
CA TYR A 172 6.44 -0.88 -0.22
C TYR A 172 7.09 -2.03 0.56
N ALA A 173 7.96 -2.83 -0.07
CA ALA A 173 8.80 -3.78 0.64
C ALA A 173 9.77 -3.02 1.57
N SER A 174 9.89 -3.48 2.82
CA SER A 174 10.66 -2.78 3.86
C SER A 174 12.13 -2.59 3.53
N ASN A 175 12.75 -3.59 2.90
CA ASN A 175 14.12 -3.51 2.43
C ASN A 175 14.32 -2.61 1.19
N VAL A 176 13.24 -2.12 0.56
CA VAL A 176 13.30 -1.23 -0.61
C VAL A 176 13.14 0.23 -0.18
N PHE A 177 12.01 0.60 0.44
CA PHE A 177 11.78 2.02 0.78
C PHE A 177 12.81 2.56 1.79
N THR A 178 13.39 1.71 2.63
CA THR A 178 14.44 2.11 3.58
C THR A 178 15.75 2.53 2.91
N GLN A 179 15.91 2.25 1.61
CA GLN A 179 17.05 2.69 0.80
C GLN A 179 16.82 4.05 0.11
N GLU A 180 15.69 4.72 0.35
CA GLU A 180 15.43 6.05 -0.19
C GLU A 180 16.45 7.07 0.35
N VAL A 181 17.19 7.70 -0.57
CA VAL A 181 18.09 8.81 -0.28
C VAL A 181 17.37 10.11 -0.57
N ARG A 182 17.21 10.96 0.46
CA ARG A 182 16.61 12.29 0.37
C ARG A 182 17.52 13.31 1.04
N ASP A 183 18.06 14.26 0.28
CA ASP A 183 18.97 15.31 0.77
C ASP A 183 18.86 16.57 -0.12
N THR A 184 19.81 17.51 0.03
CA THR A 184 19.85 18.71 -0.82
C THR A 184 20.20 18.39 -2.28
N PRO A 185 19.79 19.21 -3.25
CA PRO A 185 20.02 18.93 -4.67
C PRO A 185 21.48 18.62 -5.05
N SER A 186 22.43 19.36 -4.48
CA SER A 186 23.87 19.17 -4.74
C SER A 186 24.36 17.81 -4.24
N LYS A 187 23.94 17.41 -3.05
CA LYS A 187 24.30 16.10 -2.49
C LYS A 187 23.64 14.94 -3.24
N ILE A 188 22.44 15.14 -3.78
CA ILE A 188 21.82 14.15 -4.66
C ILE A 188 22.67 13.96 -5.91
N VAL A 189 23.13 15.04 -6.56
CA VAL A 189 24.04 14.95 -7.71
C VAL A 189 25.34 14.22 -7.35
N ASP A 190 25.98 14.59 -6.24
CA ASP A 190 27.20 13.93 -5.76
C ASP A 190 26.99 12.42 -5.52
N ALA A 191 25.86 12.05 -4.89
CA ALA A 191 25.53 10.67 -4.62
C ALA A 191 25.25 9.88 -5.91
N LEU A 192 24.54 10.45 -6.87
CA LEU A 192 24.26 9.81 -8.17
C LEU A 192 25.53 9.57 -8.98
N MET A 193 26.44 10.55 -9.03
CA MET A 193 27.74 10.40 -9.72
C MET A 193 28.62 9.34 -9.07
N LEU A 194 28.53 9.16 -7.75
CA LEU A 194 29.27 8.12 -7.04
C LEU A 194 28.64 6.73 -7.20
N LEU A 195 27.30 6.67 -7.25
CA LEU A 195 26.55 5.43 -7.36
C LEU A 195 26.70 4.79 -8.74
N ASP A 196 26.69 5.61 -9.80
CA ASP A 196 26.90 5.18 -11.20
C ASP A 196 25.96 4.04 -11.64
N GLU A 197 24.69 4.14 -11.27
CA GLU A 197 23.64 3.21 -11.69
C GLU A 197 22.31 3.96 -11.96
N PRO A 198 21.42 3.42 -12.81
CA PRO A 198 20.07 3.97 -12.95
C PRO A 198 19.28 3.93 -11.63
N VAL A 199 18.52 4.98 -11.37
CA VAL A 199 17.75 5.15 -10.12
C VAL A 199 16.29 5.47 -10.38
N ASP A 200 15.45 5.11 -9.42
CA ASP A 200 14.08 5.59 -9.32
C ASP A 200 14.06 6.93 -8.57
N ILE A 201 13.91 8.03 -9.32
CA ILE A 201 13.89 9.40 -8.78
C ILE A 201 12.47 9.76 -8.35
N GLY A 202 12.32 10.14 -7.09
CA GLY A 202 11.13 10.80 -6.57
C GLY A 202 11.28 12.32 -6.62
N ILE A 203 10.38 13.01 -7.34
CA ILE A 203 10.25 14.47 -7.36
C ILE A 203 8.97 14.90 -6.65
N TYR A 204 9.03 15.88 -5.75
CA TYR A 204 7.88 16.26 -4.90
C TYR A 204 7.60 17.76 -4.94
N TYR A 205 6.35 18.15 -4.68
CA TYR A 205 6.02 19.57 -4.49
C TYR A 205 6.50 20.09 -3.11
N PRO A 206 7.25 21.21 -3.05
CA PRO A 206 7.75 21.79 -1.81
C PRO A 206 6.69 22.07 -0.74
N LYS A 207 5.54 22.60 -1.17
CA LYS A 207 4.48 23.05 -0.26
C LYS A 207 3.63 21.90 0.27
N TYR A 208 3.57 20.79 -0.46
CA TYR A 208 2.66 19.71 -0.14
C TYR A 208 3.36 18.47 0.38
N GLY A 209 4.62 18.20 0.05
CA GLY A 209 5.37 17.03 0.54
C GLY A 209 4.72 15.66 0.25
N GLN A 210 3.59 15.64 -0.47
CA GLN A 210 2.61 14.55 -0.46
C GLN A 210 2.23 14.09 -1.87
N ASN A 211 2.57 14.86 -2.89
CA ASN A 211 2.38 14.48 -4.29
C ASN A 211 3.72 14.56 -4.97
N GLY A 212 4.22 13.40 -5.34
CA GLY A 212 5.43 13.30 -6.12
C GLY A 212 5.23 12.40 -7.31
N HIS A 213 6.12 12.53 -8.27
CA HIS A 213 6.18 11.66 -9.43
C HIS A 213 7.44 10.79 -9.33
N SER A 214 7.38 9.60 -9.93
CA SER A 214 8.51 8.69 -10.03
C SER A 214 8.96 8.64 -11.49
N ILE A 215 10.23 8.94 -11.72
CA ILE A 215 10.89 8.91 -13.04
C ILE A 215 12.23 8.19 -12.93
N LEU A 216 12.65 7.55 -14.02
CA LEU A 216 13.89 6.80 -14.03
C LEU A 216 15.03 7.74 -14.41
N GLY A 217 15.97 8.00 -13.49
CA GLY A 217 17.22 8.70 -13.79
C GLY A 217 18.29 7.72 -14.26
N TYR A 218 18.93 7.98 -15.39
CA TYR A 218 19.88 7.01 -15.99
C TYR A 218 21.29 7.56 -16.26
N ASP A 219 21.51 8.86 -16.17
CA ASP A 219 22.83 9.48 -16.33
C ASP A 219 22.85 10.86 -15.66
N VAL A 220 24.04 11.35 -15.31
CA VAL A 220 24.27 12.70 -14.80
C VAL A 220 25.33 13.40 -15.65
N VAL A 221 24.95 14.50 -16.30
CA VAL A 221 25.82 15.26 -17.19
C VAL A 221 26.17 16.60 -16.56
N ASN A 222 27.46 16.82 -16.31
CA ASN A 222 27.99 18.14 -15.94
C ASN A 222 27.92 19.08 -17.16
N LYS A 223 27.26 20.23 -17.01
CA LYS A 223 27.10 21.28 -18.03
C LYS A 223 28.01 22.49 -17.79
N GLU A 224 29.02 22.32 -16.93
CA GLU A 224 29.94 23.36 -16.45
C GLU A 224 29.26 24.36 -15.49
N ASP A 225 30.05 25.23 -14.86
CA ASP A 225 29.59 26.31 -13.96
C ASP A 225 28.63 25.86 -12.84
N GLY A 226 28.75 24.63 -12.34
CA GLY A 226 27.90 24.09 -11.28
C GLY A 226 26.47 23.74 -11.72
N ILE A 227 26.23 23.61 -13.03
CA ILE A 227 24.97 23.13 -13.58
C ILE A 227 25.11 21.65 -13.95
N TYR A 228 24.19 20.83 -13.45
CA TYR A 228 24.11 19.40 -13.74
C TYR A 228 22.75 19.05 -14.33
N HIS A 229 22.76 18.20 -15.35
CA HIS A 229 21.54 17.63 -15.92
C HIS A 229 21.47 16.15 -15.51
N ILE A 230 20.43 15.79 -14.76
CA ILE A 230 20.09 14.39 -14.54
C ILE A 230 19.20 13.97 -15.71
N LEU A 231 19.66 13.03 -16.53
CA LEU A 231 18.90 12.54 -17.68
C LEU A 231 17.84 11.54 -17.18
N VAL A 232 16.59 11.72 -17.61
CA VAL A 232 15.45 10.96 -17.07
C VAL A 232 14.54 10.41 -18.16
N TYR A 233 14.01 9.21 -17.93
CA TYR A 233 12.84 8.67 -18.60
C TYR A 233 11.59 8.96 -17.75
N ASP A 234 10.70 9.78 -18.31
CA ASP A 234 9.42 10.11 -17.71
C ASP A 234 8.31 9.26 -18.35
N ASN A 235 7.69 8.38 -17.56
CA ASN A 235 6.59 7.53 -17.98
C ASN A 235 5.29 8.29 -18.31
N ASN A 236 5.20 9.60 -18.01
CA ASN A 236 4.14 10.47 -18.51
C ASN A 236 4.43 11.03 -19.91
N HIS A 237 5.69 11.00 -20.35
CA HIS A 237 6.20 11.49 -21.63
C HIS A 237 7.07 10.42 -22.35
N PRO A 238 6.47 9.27 -22.75
CA PRO A 238 7.21 8.17 -23.37
C PRO A 238 8.08 8.56 -24.56
N GLY A 239 9.33 8.12 -24.56
CA GLY A 239 10.26 8.29 -25.67
C GLY A 239 10.88 9.69 -25.80
N GLU A 240 10.55 10.63 -24.91
CA GLU A 240 11.14 11.96 -24.88
C GLU A 240 12.41 11.98 -24.00
N ASP A 241 13.45 12.68 -24.47
CA ASP A 241 14.66 12.95 -23.70
C ASP A 241 14.41 14.09 -22.72
N ASN A 242 14.21 13.74 -21.46
CA ASN A 242 13.89 14.67 -20.39
C ASN A 242 15.07 14.86 -19.43
N VAL A 243 15.13 16.03 -18.78
CA VAL A 243 16.20 16.34 -17.82
C VAL A 243 15.67 17.04 -16.58
N ILE A 244 16.19 16.67 -15.41
CA ILE A 244 16.15 17.52 -14.22
C ILE A 244 17.39 18.41 -14.26
N VAL A 245 17.20 19.72 -14.16
CA VAL A 245 18.30 20.69 -14.07
C VAL A 245 18.59 20.97 -12.61
N VAL A 246 19.84 20.79 -12.19
CA VAL A 246 20.33 21.08 -10.84
C VAL A 246 21.39 22.17 -10.92
N ASP A 247 21.23 23.23 -10.14
CA ASP A 247 22.23 24.29 -9.94
C ASP A 247 22.84 24.10 -8.55
N THR A 248 24.06 23.59 -8.49
CA THR A 248 24.77 23.29 -7.24
C THR A 248 25.35 24.52 -6.57
N ASN A 249 25.45 25.66 -7.27
CA ASN A 249 25.85 26.91 -6.65
C ASN A 249 24.72 27.53 -5.83
N LYS A 250 23.48 27.36 -6.31
CA LYS A 250 22.26 27.79 -5.60
C LYS A 250 21.62 26.70 -4.75
N ASP A 251 22.06 25.45 -4.92
CA ASP A 251 21.48 24.25 -4.35
C ASP A 251 19.97 24.12 -4.67
N THR A 252 19.63 24.30 -5.94
CA THR A 252 18.26 24.27 -6.47
C THR A 252 18.10 23.25 -7.58
N TRP A 253 16.90 22.73 -7.76
CA TRP A 253 16.55 21.86 -8.89
C TRP A 253 15.22 22.25 -9.54
N PHE A 254 15.07 21.86 -10.79
CA PHE A 254 13.90 22.17 -11.61
C PHE A 254 13.63 21.08 -12.65
N TYR A 255 12.35 20.74 -12.83
CA TYR A 255 11.87 19.83 -13.86
C TYR A 255 10.63 20.42 -14.56
N ALA A 256 10.68 20.47 -15.89
CA ALA A 256 9.71 21.18 -16.73
C ALA A 256 8.55 20.31 -17.26
N GLU A 257 8.30 19.12 -16.69
CA GLU A 257 7.24 18.20 -17.15
C GLU A 257 7.26 17.94 -18.68
N GLY A 258 8.41 17.66 -19.27
CA GLY A 258 8.52 17.46 -20.73
C GLY A 258 8.39 18.72 -21.59
N ALA A 259 8.32 19.91 -21.00
CA ALA A 259 8.35 21.16 -21.77
C ALA A 259 9.76 21.40 -22.36
N VAL A 260 9.95 20.96 -23.60
CA VAL A 260 11.10 21.31 -24.47
C VAL A 260 11.18 22.80 -24.83
N ASN A 261 10.27 23.65 -24.32
CA ASN A 261 10.18 25.07 -24.64
C ASN A 261 10.55 25.96 -23.43
N PRO A 262 11.68 26.71 -23.49
CA PRO A 262 12.14 27.56 -22.39
C PRO A 262 11.25 28.80 -22.11
N ASP A 263 10.30 29.13 -22.98
CA ASP A 263 9.45 30.33 -22.85
C ASP A 263 8.01 30.02 -22.34
N GLN A 264 7.70 28.77 -22.01
CA GLN A 264 6.39 28.41 -21.46
C GLN A 264 6.46 28.16 -19.94
N PRO A 265 5.53 28.72 -19.15
CA PRO A 265 5.40 28.35 -17.75
C PRO A 265 4.78 26.95 -17.65
N ALA A 266 5.61 25.92 -17.49
CA ALA A 266 5.19 24.58 -17.12
C ALA A 266 4.74 24.54 -15.63
N GLY A 267 3.94 23.54 -15.26
CA GLY A 267 3.44 23.34 -13.90
C GLY A 267 4.53 22.83 -12.96
N ASN A 268 5.57 23.62 -12.72
CA ASN A 268 6.90 23.10 -12.40
C ASN A 268 7.06 22.35 -11.07
N TYR A 269 7.63 21.16 -11.16
CA TYR A 269 8.36 20.54 -10.07
C TYR A 269 9.68 21.27 -9.86
N GLN A 270 9.89 21.79 -8.66
CA GLN A 270 11.09 22.53 -8.30
C GLN A 270 11.36 22.41 -6.82
N GLY A 271 12.58 22.70 -6.41
CA GLY A 271 12.95 22.79 -5.00
C GLY A 271 14.36 23.28 -4.79
N ASP A 272 14.72 23.34 -3.51
CA ASP A 272 16.01 23.81 -3.01
C ASP A 272 16.45 22.97 -1.79
N ALA A 273 17.59 23.36 -1.21
CA ALA A 273 18.17 22.74 -0.02
C ALA A 273 17.20 22.61 1.16
N ASP A 274 16.29 23.56 1.37
CA ASP A 274 15.35 23.57 2.49
C ASP A 274 14.17 22.63 2.23
N THR A 275 13.72 22.55 0.98
CA THR A 275 12.54 21.75 0.61
C THR A 275 12.77 20.24 0.67
N LYS A 276 14.02 19.78 0.42
CA LYS A 276 14.39 18.34 0.31
C LYS A 276 13.41 17.53 -0.55
N SER A 277 12.95 18.14 -1.65
CA SER A 277 11.89 17.61 -2.52
C SER A 277 12.39 16.74 -3.68
N LEU A 278 13.67 16.39 -3.68
CA LEU A 278 14.30 15.46 -4.62
C LEU A 278 14.87 14.27 -3.84
N SER A 279 14.63 13.06 -4.33
CA SER A 279 15.12 11.83 -3.72
C SER A 279 15.37 10.76 -4.79
N PHE A 280 16.09 9.71 -4.44
CA PHE A 280 16.22 8.54 -5.31
C PHE A 280 16.29 7.23 -4.53
N ILE A 281 15.97 6.13 -5.21
CA ILE A 281 16.25 4.76 -4.77
C ILE A 281 17.09 4.08 -5.88
N PRO A 282 18.26 3.48 -5.54
CA PRO A 282 18.95 2.50 -6.38
C PRO A 282 18.00 1.53 -7.09
N LEU A 283 17.99 1.45 -8.43
CA LEU A 283 17.11 0.47 -9.07
C LEU A 283 17.50 -0.98 -8.76
N SER A 284 18.77 -1.21 -8.38
CA SER A 284 19.25 -2.50 -7.89
C SER A 284 18.57 -2.94 -6.58
N ALA A 285 18.05 -2.01 -5.77
CA ALA A 285 17.27 -2.31 -4.56
C ALA A 285 15.96 -3.05 -4.87
N TYR A 286 15.42 -2.93 -6.09
CA TYR A 286 14.20 -3.61 -6.52
C TYR A 286 14.44 -5.02 -7.10
N ASN A 287 15.71 -5.39 -7.33
CA ASN A 287 16.11 -6.67 -7.95
C ASN A 287 16.52 -7.73 -6.93
N GLN A 288 16.42 -7.43 -5.64
CA GLN A 288 16.63 -8.37 -4.55
C GLN A 288 15.34 -9.08 -4.15
N SER A 289 15.44 -10.12 -3.33
CA SER A 289 14.26 -10.70 -2.69
C SER A 289 13.56 -9.64 -1.83
N LEU A 290 12.28 -9.42 -2.08
CA LEU A 290 11.50 -8.42 -1.36
C LEU A 290 11.16 -8.92 0.05
N ALA A 291 11.39 -8.07 1.04
CA ALA A 291 10.86 -8.30 2.38
C ALA A 291 9.37 -7.97 2.42
N CYS A 292 8.62 -8.57 3.35
CA CYS A 292 7.23 -8.22 3.55
C CYS A 292 7.10 -6.70 3.85
N PRO A 293 6.08 -6.02 3.29
CA PRO A 293 5.67 -4.69 3.73
C PRO A 293 5.40 -4.64 5.22
N ALA A 294 5.54 -3.44 5.80
CA ALA A 294 5.31 -3.22 7.24
C ALA A 294 3.90 -3.61 7.70
N ASP A 295 2.91 -3.59 6.80
CA ASP A 295 1.51 -3.94 7.05
C ASP A 295 1.30 -5.42 7.46
N PHE A 296 2.23 -6.30 7.08
CA PHE A 296 2.19 -7.73 7.42
C PHE A 296 3.58 -8.33 7.63
N ALA A 297 4.54 -7.51 8.08
CA ALA A 297 5.94 -7.89 8.21
C ALA A 297 6.15 -9.12 9.11
N GLU A 298 5.29 -9.29 10.12
CA GLU A 298 5.30 -10.40 11.06
C GLU A 298 5.01 -11.78 10.43
N LEU A 299 4.45 -11.82 9.21
CA LEU A 299 4.28 -13.08 8.46
C LEU A 299 5.60 -13.56 7.84
N CYS A 300 6.54 -12.67 7.58
CA CYS A 300 7.82 -13.00 6.98
C CYS A 300 8.83 -13.52 8.03
N PRO A 301 9.60 -14.58 7.76
CA PRO A 301 10.65 -15.06 8.65
C PRO A 301 11.78 -14.02 8.84
N SER A 302 11.75 -13.33 9.97
CA SER A 302 12.79 -12.45 10.54
C SER A 302 13.70 -11.73 9.53
N THR A 303 13.24 -10.58 9.02
CA THR A 303 14.15 -9.45 8.95
C THR A 303 14.14 -8.82 10.34
N ALA A 304 15.30 -8.43 10.86
CA ALA A 304 15.43 -7.72 12.14
C ALA A 304 14.89 -6.28 12.04
N GLU A 305 13.78 -6.10 11.33
CA GLU A 305 13.15 -4.82 11.09
C GLU A 305 12.17 -4.51 12.20
N LYS A 306 12.13 -3.22 12.57
CA LYS A 306 11.14 -2.74 13.53
C LYS A 306 9.76 -2.96 12.92
N SER A 307 8.86 -3.55 13.70
CA SER A 307 7.44 -3.57 13.39
C SER A 307 6.88 -2.16 13.48
N PHE A 308 5.85 -1.87 12.70
CA PHE A 308 5.16 -0.58 12.71
C PHE A 308 3.65 -0.79 12.77
N SER A 309 2.95 0.20 13.31
CA SER A 309 1.57 0.48 12.91
C SER A 309 1.62 1.27 11.60
N VAL A 310 1.04 0.72 10.53
CA VAL A 310 0.94 1.40 9.24
C VAL A 310 -0.44 2.02 9.12
N LEU A 311 -0.48 3.34 8.98
CA LEU A 311 -1.71 4.12 8.87
C LEU A 311 -1.83 4.72 7.47
N THR A 312 -2.83 4.25 6.73
CA THR A 312 -3.16 4.67 5.37
C THR A 312 -4.53 5.35 5.37
N ILE A 313 -4.60 6.58 4.84
CA ILE A 313 -5.86 7.31 4.69
C ILE A 313 -6.11 7.58 3.21
N PHE A 314 -7.24 7.08 2.73
CA PHE A 314 -7.73 7.28 1.37
C PHE A 314 -8.69 8.47 1.30
N GLY A 315 -8.70 9.15 0.16
CA GLY A 315 -9.51 10.35 -0.05
C GLY A 315 -8.72 11.64 0.15
N ARG A 316 -9.38 12.78 -0.11
CA ARG A 316 -8.74 14.10 -0.07
C ARG A 316 -9.04 14.81 1.24
N GLY A 317 -8.01 15.19 1.97
CA GLY A 317 -8.25 15.76 3.28
C GLY A 317 -6.99 16.11 4.05
N LYS A 318 -7.13 16.13 5.37
CA LYS A 318 -6.04 16.22 6.33
C LYS A 318 -6.19 15.10 7.34
N ALA A 319 -5.07 14.54 7.78
CA ALA A 319 -5.01 13.54 8.84
C ALA A 319 -3.87 13.91 9.80
N LEU A 320 -4.11 13.81 11.10
CA LEU A 320 -3.12 14.05 12.15
C LEU A 320 -3.27 13.00 13.25
N ALA A 321 -2.22 12.21 13.47
CA ALA A 321 -2.12 11.27 14.58
C ALA A 321 -1.33 11.89 15.74
N GLU A 322 -1.87 11.77 16.95
CA GLU A 322 -1.26 12.18 18.20
C GLU A 322 -0.95 10.95 19.06
N THR A 323 0.29 10.87 19.54
CA THR A 323 0.81 9.83 20.46
C THR A 323 1.21 10.48 21.79
N SER A 324 1.62 9.68 22.78
CA SER A 324 2.24 10.22 24.01
C SER A 324 3.52 11.03 23.76
N ASP A 325 4.23 10.73 22.66
CA ASP A 325 5.58 11.24 22.40
C ASP A 325 5.63 12.30 21.29
N GLY A 326 4.51 12.55 20.60
CA GLY A 326 4.47 13.57 19.56
C GLY A 326 3.30 13.47 18.58
N LEU A 327 3.42 14.24 17.50
CA LEU A 327 2.45 14.32 16.41
C LEU A 327 3.07 13.82 15.11
N ILE A 328 2.29 13.11 14.29
CA ILE A 328 2.62 12.80 12.91
C ILE A 328 1.41 13.02 12.01
N GLY A 329 1.60 13.73 10.90
CA GLY A 329 0.56 14.01 9.91
C GLY A 329 0.54 15.47 9.50
N GLN A 330 -0.61 15.95 9.03
CA GLN A 330 -0.80 17.31 8.55
C GLN A 330 -1.31 18.24 9.63
N SER A 331 -0.53 19.27 9.95
CA SER A 331 -0.92 20.38 10.82
C SER A 331 -0.92 21.68 10.02
N GLY A 332 -2.10 22.28 9.84
CA GLY A 332 -2.26 23.42 8.94
C GLY A 332 -1.93 23.05 7.48
N ASP A 333 -0.98 23.76 6.88
CA ASP A 333 -0.50 23.51 5.51
C ASP A 333 0.84 22.74 5.48
N THR A 334 1.30 22.26 6.64
CA THR A 334 2.61 21.61 6.79
C THR A 334 2.46 20.17 7.29
N LEU A 335 3.36 19.30 6.86
CA LEU A 335 3.56 18.02 7.52
C LEU A 335 4.41 18.20 8.77
N VAL A 336 3.99 17.56 9.85
CA VAL A 336 4.71 17.51 11.12
C VAL A 336 5.02 16.05 11.40
N ASN A 337 6.23 15.78 11.86
CA ASN A 337 6.58 14.52 12.49
C ASN A 337 7.53 14.79 13.66
N THR A 338 7.05 14.57 14.88
CA THR A 338 7.83 14.64 16.12
C THR A 338 7.84 13.33 16.90
N VAL A 339 7.16 12.28 16.42
CA VAL A 339 7.10 10.99 17.10
C VAL A 339 8.44 10.25 16.87
N PRO A 340 9.15 9.84 17.93
CA PRO A 340 10.39 9.08 17.78
C PRO A 340 10.21 7.81 16.94
N ASP A 341 11.22 7.46 16.14
CA ASP A 341 11.23 6.28 15.26
C ASP A 341 10.13 6.18 14.20
N SER A 342 9.19 7.13 14.14
CA SER A 342 8.15 7.20 13.12
C SER A 342 8.66 7.82 11.81
N ARG A 343 7.92 7.61 10.72
CA ARG A 343 8.22 8.23 9.41
C ARG A 343 7.01 8.30 8.49
N PHE A 344 7.09 9.18 7.51
CA PHE A 344 6.20 9.14 6.36
C PHE A 344 6.76 8.21 5.31
N LEU A 345 5.89 7.42 4.69
CA LEU A 345 6.15 6.75 3.43
C LEU A 345 5.37 7.51 2.33
N PRO A 346 6.06 8.33 1.51
CA PRO A 346 5.40 9.16 0.54
C PRO A 346 4.81 8.31 -0.58
N VAL A 347 3.58 8.64 -1.00
CA VAL A 347 2.94 8.06 -2.17
C VAL A 347 3.41 8.81 -3.41
N ARG A 348 3.97 8.08 -4.38
CA ARG A 348 4.41 8.64 -5.68
C ARG A 348 3.34 8.29 -6.72
N GLY A 349 2.90 9.29 -7.48
CA GLY A 349 1.80 9.17 -8.42
C GLY A 349 1.64 10.37 -9.36
N GLU A 350 0.47 10.46 -9.99
CA GLU A 350 0.11 11.45 -10.99
C GLU A 350 0.09 12.87 -10.40
N LEU A 351 0.32 13.82 -11.30
CA LEU A 351 0.21 15.25 -11.05
C LEU A 351 -1.11 15.56 -10.34
N PHE A 352 -1.02 16.29 -9.22
CA PHE A 352 -2.19 16.71 -8.43
C PHE A 352 -3.02 15.59 -7.81
N SER A 353 -2.48 14.38 -7.63
CA SER A 353 -2.99 13.46 -6.61
C SER A 353 -3.15 14.23 -5.28
N ARG A 354 -3.99 13.79 -4.36
CA ARG A 354 -4.10 14.41 -3.02
C ARG A 354 -4.18 13.33 -1.96
N GLN A 355 -3.53 12.20 -2.24
CA GLN A 355 -3.39 11.10 -1.30
C GLN A 355 -2.56 11.60 -0.11
N MET A 356 -3.02 11.30 1.10
CA MET A 356 -2.23 11.55 2.30
C MET A 356 -1.05 10.56 2.34
N PRO A 357 0.11 10.96 2.89
CA PRO A 357 1.26 10.08 3.01
C PRO A 357 0.91 8.98 4.01
N ILE A 358 1.44 7.79 3.78
CA ILE A 358 1.28 6.70 4.73
C ILE A 358 2.16 7.02 5.94
N MET A 359 1.62 6.81 7.14
CA MET A 359 2.32 7.07 8.38
C MET A 359 2.74 5.75 9.02
N LEU A 360 4.03 5.61 9.31
CA LEU A 360 4.58 4.47 10.04
C LEU A 360 4.86 4.95 11.46
N LEU A 361 4.14 4.40 12.43
CA LEU A 361 4.33 4.62 13.86
C LEU A 361 4.93 3.37 14.51
N PRO A 362 5.65 3.45 15.64
CA PRO A 362 6.02 2.28 16.42
C PRO A 362 4.81 1.36 16.68
N ASP A 363 5.00 0.05 16.62
CA ASP A 363 3.91 -0.95 16.70
C ASP A 363 3.22 -1.01 18.07
N ASN A 364 3.89 -0.54 19.12
CA ASN A 364 3.40 -0.54 20.49
C ASN A 364 2.81 0.82 20.94
N ASP A 365 2.85 1.84 20.09
CA ASP A 365 2.36 3.17 20.43
C ASP A 365 0.85 3.28 20.20
N ALA A 366 0.13 3.66 21.24
CA ALA A 366 -1.26 4.08 21.12
C ALA A 366 -1.33 5.48 20.49
N PHE A 367 -2.36 5.73 19.68
CA PHE A 367 -2.56 7.02 19.02
C PHE A 367 -4.03 7.42 18.89
N SER A 368 -4.25 8.74 18.80
CA SER A 368 -5.52 9.35 18.39
C SER A 368 -5.36 10.01 17.03
N LEU A 369 -6.05 9.49 16.02
CA LEU A 369 -6.10 10.03 14.68
C LEU A 369 -7.31 10.96 14.54
N GLN A 370 -7.06 12.15 14.02
CA GLN A 370 -8.09 13.06 13.51
C GLN A 370 -8.02 13.11 12.00
N ALA A 371 -9.12 12.80 11.31
CA ALA A 371 -9.22 12.84 9.86
C ALA A 371 -10.38 13.72 9.39
N GLN A 372 -10.17 14.50 8.34
CA GLN A 372 -11.12 15.48 7.85
C GLN A 372 -11.05 15.60 6.32
N GLY A 373 -12.22 15.61 5.67
CA GLY A 373 -12.35 15.79 4.23
C GLY A 373 -12.08 17.21 3.76
N SER A 374 -11.54 17.36 2.55
CA SER A 374 -11.27 18.68 1.97
C SER A 374 -12.49 19.35 1.32
N GLN A 375 -13.53 18.57 1.03
CA GLN A 375 -14.78 19.01 0.39
C GLN A 375 -15.98 18.32 1.02
N ALA A 376 -17.19 18.80 0.70
CA ALA A 376 -18.42 18.19 1.18
C ALA A 376 -18.71 16.89 0.44
N ASN A 377 -19.14 15.87 1.18
CA ASN A 377 -19.39 14.51 0.68
C ASN A 377 -18.16 13.86 0.05
N GLU A 378 -16.98 14.13 0.61
CA GLU A 378 -15.73 13.54 0.14
C GLU A 378 -15.63 12.10 0.69
N PRO A 379 -15.53 11.07 -0.18
CA PRO A 379 -15.28 9.71 0.27
C PRO A 379 -13.94 9.62 0.99
N MET A 380 -13.91 8.86 2.08
CA MET A 380 -12.71 8.60 2.84
C MET A 380 -12.72 7.16 3.36
N SER A 381 -11.53 6.58 3.48
CA SER A 381 -11.31 5.33 4.19
C SER A 381 -10.06 5.44 5.06
N ILE A 382 -10.05 4.74 6.19
CA ILE A 382 -8.93 4.69 7.12
C ILE A 382 -8.54 3.23 7.29
N SER A 383 -7.29 2.89 7.01
CA SER A 383 -6.72 1.55 7.20
C SER A 383 -5.56 1.63 8.18
N VAL A 384 -5.61 0.83 9.23
CA VAL A 384 -4.53 0.65 10.22
C VAL A 384 -4.12 -0.80 10.19
N ALA A 385 -2.90 -1.08 9.77
CA ALA A 385 -2.29 -2.40 9.87
C ALA A 385 -1.33 -2.43 11.06
N ASN A 386 -1.54 -3.36 11.98
CA ASN A 386 -0.67 -3.58 13.14
C ASN A 386 -0.58 -5.09 13.41
N PRO A 387 0.56 -5.58 13.97
CA PRO A 387 0.71 -7.00 14.28
C PRO A 387 -0.38 -7.59 15.19
N SER A 388 -0.91 -6.83 16.16
CA SER A 388 -1.90 -7.34 17.13
C SER A 388 -3.35 -7.20 16.65
N LEU A 389 -3.68 -6.13 15.93
CA LEU A 389 -5.02 -5.83 15.43
C LEU A 389 -4.95 -4.88 14.22
N SER A 390 -5.43 -5.32 13.07
CA SER A 390 -5.65 -4.42 11.92
C SER A 390 -7.11 -4.00 11.86
N VAL A 391 -7.37 -2.76 11.45
CA VAL A 391 -8.72 -2.22 11.23
C VAL A 391 -8.79 -1.45 9.93
N LYS A 392 -9.83 -1.70 9.13
CA LYS A 392 -10.21 -0.85 8.00
C LYS A 392 -11.61 -0.28 8.22
N ILE A 393 -11.74 1.02 8.03
CA ILE A 393 -12.99 1.77 8.12
C ILE A 393 -13.26 2.35 6.74
N ASP A 394 -14.26 1.79 6.06
CA ASP A 394 -14.64 2.16 4.71
C ASP A 394 -15.96 2.92 4.65
N HIS A 395 -16.20 3.57 3.51
CA HIS A 395 -17.44 4.29 3.20
C HIS A 395 -17.71 5.45 4.16
N LEU A 396 -16.64 6.11 4.65
CA LEU A 396 -16.77 7.38 5.33
C LEU A 396 -17.14 8.45 4.30
N VAL A 397 -18.01 9.36 4.70
CA VAL A 397 -18.43 10.49 3.88
C VAL A 397 -18.19 11.75 4.68
N THR A 398 -17.11 12.44 4.36
CA THR A 398 -16.58 13.52 5.17
C THR A 398 -16.97 14.90 4.63
N GLN A 399 -16.86 15.91 5.49
CA GLN A 399 -17.08 17.32 5.18
C GLN A 399 -15.97 18.18 5.79
N PRO A 400 -15.72 19.41 5.30
CA PRO A 400 -14.62 20.26 5.77
C PRO A 400 -14.70 20.69 7.24
N GLU A 401 -15.84 20.53 7.89
CA GLU A 401 -16.06 20.89 9.30
C GLU A 401 -16.28 19.66 10.21
N GLN A 402 -16.31 18.46 9.62
CA GLN A 402 -16.51 17.21 10.34
C GLN A 402 -15.17 16.52 10.52
N ILE A 403 -14.84 16.20 11.76
CA ILE A 403 -13.59 15.53 12.12
C ILE A 403 -13.94 14.13 12.61
N GLU A 404 -13.56 13.14 11.82
CA GLU A 404 -13.54 11.74 12.23
C GLU A 404 -12.43 11.54 13.26
N ARG A 405 -12.71 10.78 14.32
CA ARG A 405 -11.68 10.41 15.30
C ARG A 405 -11.55 8.92 15.40
N LEU A 406 -10.32 8.43 15.45
CA LEU A 406 -9.99 7.04 15.69
C LEU A 406 -8.95 6.98 16.80
N ASN A 407 -9.29 6.37 17.93
CA ASN A 407 -8.31 6.01 18.95
C ASN A 407 -7.95 4.54 18.76
N PHE A 408 -6.65 4.26 18.70
CA PHE A 408 -6.11 2.93 18.48
C PHE A 408 -5.11 2.62 19.60
N ASP A 409 -5.30 1.50 20.29
CA ASP A 409 -4.40 0.99 21.32
C ASP A 409 -4.00 -0.45 20.97
N PRO A 410 -2.75 -0.70 20.52
CA PRO A 410 -2.29 -2.04 20.17
C PRO A 410 -1.98 -2.93 21.39
N THR A 411 -1.86 -2.37 22.60
CA THR A 411 -1.40 -3.08 23.80
C THR A 411 -2.51 -3.81 24.53
N GLY A 412 -3.68 -3.20 24.63
CA GLY A 412 -4.95 -3.85 24.90
C GLY A 412 -5.81 -3.72 23.65
N PRO A 413 -5.60 -4.57 22.62
CA PRO A 413 -6.05 -4.35 21.24
C PRO A 413 -7.47 -3.76 21.15
N GLN A 414 -7.53 -2.44 21.01
CA GLN A 414 -8.76 -1.67 21.07
C GLN A 414 -8.78 -0.61 19.98
N VAL A 415 -9.97 -0.42 19.42
CA VAL A 415 -10.26 0.63 18.45
C VAL A 415 -11.52 1.35 18.90
N ALA A 416 -11.47 2.67 19.00
CA ALA A 416 -12.65 3.51 19.23
C ALA A 416 -12.78 4.55 18.12
N PHE A 417 -13.80 4.40 17.28
CA PHE A 417 -14.13 5.35 16.24
C PHE A 417 -15.24 6.29 16.69
N ILE A 418 -15.12 7.59 16.44
CA ILE A 418 -16.13 8.61 16.73
C ILE A 418 -16.46 9.35 15.44
N ALA A 419 -17.74 9.28 15.05
CA ALA A 419 -18.22 9.88 13.82
C ALA A 419 -18.22 11.41 13.89
N GLY A 420 -17.60 12.08 12.92
CA GLY A 420 -17.60 13.54 12.79
C GLY A 420 -18.95 14.11 12.36
N GLY A 421 -19.78 13.29 11.71
CA GLY A 421 -21.13 13.61 11.24
C GLY A 421 -21.98 12.35 11.07
N PRO A 422 -23.28 12.48 10.72
CA PRO A 422 -24.13 11.32 10.47
C PRO A 422 -23.66 10.53 9.24
N GLN A 423 -23.37 9.24 9.40
CA GLN A 423 -22.81 8.41 8.34
C GLN A 423 -23.08 6.91 8.55
N GLN A 424 -22.70 6.10 7.55
CA GLN A 424 -22.91 4.65 7.56
C GLN A 424 -21.61 3.91 7.18
N PRO A 425 -20.61 3.88 8.06
CA PRO A 425 -19.34 3.22 7.77
C PRO A 425 -19.50 1.70 7.72
N SER A 426 -18.48 1.06 7.16
CA SER A 426 -18.23 -0.38 7.27
C SER A 426 -16.90 -0.58 7.97
N PHE A 427 -16.83 -1.52 8.90
CA PHE A 427 -15.60 -1.85 9.60
C PHE A 427 -15.16 -3.26 9.24
N GLU A 428 -13.87 -3.45 9.06
CA GLU A 428 -13.19 -4.73 9.03
C GLU A 428 -12.16 -4.75 10.16
N PHE A 429 -12.15 -5.81 10.97
CA PHE A 429 -11.16 -6.06 11.99
C PHE A 429 -10.45 -7.39 11.70
N ILE A 430 -9.13 -7.41 11.78
CA ILE A 430 -8.32 -8.61 11.55
C ILE A 430 -7.38 -8.79 12.73
N PHE A 431 -7.41 -9.97 13.34
CA PHE A 431 -6.57 -10.31 14.49
C PHE A 431 -6.36 -11.81 14.59
N THR A 432 -5.37 -12.21 15.37
CA THR A 432 -5.09 -13.62 15.67
C THR A 432 -5.33 -13.90 17.15
N GLN A 433 -6.00 -15.01 17.43
CA GLN A 433 -6.30 -15.46 18.78
C GLN A 433 -6.09 -16.96 18.89
N ASN A 434 -5.25 -17.39 19.82
CA ASN A 434 -4.93 -18.82 20.05
C ASN A 434 -4.50 -19.57 18.77
N GLY A 435 -3.82 -18.89 17.85
CA GLY A 435 -3.37 -19.46 16.57
C GLY A 435 -4.46 -19.57 15.50
N VAL A 436 -5.64 -19.00 15.75
CA VAL A 436 -6.74 -18.86 14.79
C VAL A 436 -6.79 -17.42 14.33
N GLU A 437 -6.86 -17.20 13.02
CA GLU A 437 -7.00 -15.86 12.45
C GLU A 437 -8.48 -15.57 12.23
N TYR A 438 -8.90 -14.38 12.64
CA TYR A 438 -10.27 -13.90 12.49
C TYR A 438 -10.30 -12.64 11.65
N GLN A 439 -11.27 -12.59 10.75
CA GLN A 439 -11.65 -11.38 10.03
C GLN A 439 -13.12 -11.10 10.37
N VAL A 440 -13.40 -9.96 10.97
CA VAL A 440 -14.73 -9.54 11.40
C VAL A 440 -15.14 -8.31 10.62
N GLN A 441 -16.18 -8.43 9.78
CA GLN A 441 -16.80 -7.32 9.08
C GLN A 441 -18.10 -6.91 9.78
N LEU A 442 -18.22 -5.61 10.06
CA LEU A 442 -19.40 -5.01 10.67
C LEU A 442 -19.94 -3.89 9.79
N THR A 443 -21.14 -4.09 9.26
CA THR A 443 -21.81 -3.15 8.34
C THR A 443 -23.26 -2.89 8.75
N GLY A 444 -24.03 -2.16 7.93
CA GLY A 444 -25.39 -1.74 8.27
C GLY A 444 -25.44 -0.70 9.41
N LEU A 445 -24.30 -0.13 9.78
CA LEU A 445 -24.19 0.83 10.87
C LEU A 445 -24.76 2.19 10.46
N LYS A 446 -25.48 2.82 11.38
CA LYS A 446 -25.95 4.21 11.25
C LYS A 446 -25.48 4.95 12.48
N LEU A 447 -24.46 5.77 12.32
CA LEU A 447 -23.86 6.54 13.39
C LEU A 447 -24.31 8.00 13.25
N ASP A 448 -24.77 8.59 14.36
CA ASP A 448 -24.98 10.03 14.46
C ASP A 448 -23.66 10.77 14.73
N ALA A 449 -23.65 12.09 14.55
CA ALA A 449 -22.49 12.91 14.88
C ALA A 449 -22.12 12.76 16.38
N GLY A 450 -20.85 12.46 16.64
CA GLY A 450 -20.32 12.25 18.00
C GLY A 450 -20.64 10.89 18.61
N GLN A 451 -21.42 10.03 17.93
CA GLN A 451 -21.61 8.65 18.35
C GLN A 451 -20.32 7.86 18.13
N ASP A 452 -19.96 7.02 19.11
CA ASP A 452 -18.81 6.14 19.02
C ASP A 452 -19.19 4.70 18.70
N LEU A 453 -18.23 3.97 18.14
CA LEU A 453 -18.19 2.52 18.09
C LEU A 453 -16.83 2.09 18.62
N THR A 454 -16.83 1.34 19.71
CA THR A 454 -15.61 0.85 20.33
C THR A 454 -15.57 -0.68 20.25
N VAL A 455 -14.48 -1.21 19.72
CA VAL A 455 -14.17 -2.64 19.65
C VAL A 455 -12.96 -2.92 20.52
N ASN A 456 -13.04 -3.98 21.32
CA ASN A 456 -11.91 -4.52 22.07
C ASN A 456 -11.79 -6.02 21.83
N VAL A 457 -10.57 -6.46 21.53
CA VAL A 457 -10.19 -7.84 21.28
C VAL A 457 -9.37 -8.35 22.46
N ASP A 458 -10.01 -9.10 23.35
CA ASP A 458 -9.33 -9.79 24.44
C ASP A 458 -8.80 -11.13 23.95
N THR A 459 -7.58 -11.08 23.41
CA THR A 459 -6.89 -12.28 22.90
C THR A 459 -6.67 -13.34 23.98
N ALA A 460 -6.61 -12.96 25.27
CA ALA A 460 -6.40 -13.89 26.37
C ALA A 460 -7.66 -14.68 26.74
N ASN A 461 -8.83 -14.04 26.68
CA ASN A 461 -10.09 -14.64 27.14
C ASN A 461 -11.00 -15.21 26.04
N GLY A 462 -10.73 -14.95 24.77
CA GLY A 462 -11.61 -15.41 23.69
C GLY A 462 -12.57 -14.37 23.14
N ASP A 463 -12.53 -13.15 23.69
CA ASP A 463 -13.66 -12.23 23.62
C ASP A 463 -13.44 -11.15 22.57
N PHE A 464 -14.45 -11.00 21.70
CA PHE A 464 -14.59 -9.84 20.84
C PHE A 464 -15.77 -9.02 21.33
N THR A 465 -15.50 -7.79 21.77
CA THR A 465 -16.53 -6.91 22.34
C THR A 465 -16.78 -5.72 21.45
N VAL A 466 -18.05 -5.35 21.32
CA VAL A 466 -18.53 -4.14 20.65
C VAL A 466 -19.34 -3.35 21.66
N THR A 467 -19.06 -2.05 21.74
CA THR A 467 -19.82 -1.08 22.51
C THR A 467 -20.08 0.14 21.64
N SER A 468 -21.18 0.84 21.92
CA SER A 468 -21.49 2.12 21.30
C SER A 468 -22.21 2.98 22.33
N ASN A 469 -21.84 4.26 22.43
CA ASN A 469 -22.54 5.25 23.23
C ASN A 469 -23.23 6.24 22.28
N GLY A 470 -24.54 6.40 22.45
CA GLY A 470 -25.35 7.24 21.58
C GLY A 470 -26.71 6.61 21.32
N GLN A 471 -27.03 6.33 20.05
CA GLN A 471 -28.24 5.62 19.67
C GLN A 471 -27.99 4.12 19.53
N THR A 472 -28.95 3.30 19.93
CA THR A 472 -28.91 1.85 19.62
C THR A 472 -28.87 1.66 18.11
N ILE A 473 -27.98 0.78 17.64
CA ILE A 473 -27.85 0.42 16.22
C ILE A 473 -28.54 -0.94 16.02
N PRO A 474 -29.77 -0.97 15.48
CA PRO A 474 -30.48 -2.21 15.22
C PRO A 474 -30.02 -2.82 13.89
N LYS A 475 -30.04 -4.16 13.81
CA LYS A 475 -29.82 -4.90 12.55
C LYS A 475 -28.50 -4.56 11.85
N ALA A 476 -27.43 -4.40 12.63
CA ALA A 476 -26.09 -4.43 12.07
C ALA A 476 -25.83 -5.80 11.44
N VAL A 477 -25.08 -5.81 10.35
CA VAL A 477 -24.65 -7.04 9.68
C VAL A 477 -23.28 -7.39 10.18
N LEU A 478 -23.15 -8.59 10.71
CA LEU A 478 -21.91 -9.17 11.20
C LEU A 478 -21.52 -10.34 10.29
N VAL A 479 -20.32 -10.28 9.71
CA VAL A 479 -19.71 -11.40 9.00
C VAL A 479 -18.38 -11.71 9.64
N ILE A 480 -18.16 -12.98 10.02
CA ILE A 480 -16.92 -13.44 10.64
C ILE A 480 -16.36 -14.56 9.81
N THR A 481 -15.13 -14.39 9.31
CA THR A 481 -14.33 -15.47 8.75
C THR A 481 -13.38 -15.97 9.83
N ARG A 482 -13.44 -17.27 10.13
CA ARG A 482 -12.52 -17.96 11.03
C ARG A 482 -11.57 -18.81 10.19
N LEU A 483 -10.27 -18.57 10.27
CA LEU A 483 -9.25 -19.29 9.50
C LEU A 483 -8.34 -20.10 10.43
N THR A 484 -8.16 -21.37 10.07
CA THR A 484 -7.23 -22.30 10.72
C THR A 484 -6.36 -23.00 9.68
N PRO A 485 -5.27 -23.66 10.09
CA PRO A 485 -4.48 -24.49 9.19
C PRO A 485 -5.30 -25.60 8.48
N ASP A 486 -6.39 -26.07 9.11
CA ASP A 486 -7.21 -27.17 8.63
C ASP A 486 -8.38 -26.71 7.73
N GLY A 487 -8.66 -25.40 7.70
CA GLY A 487 -9.76 -24.83 6.91
C GLY A 487 -10.34 -23.55 7.49
N GLU A 488 -11.36 -23.05 6.83
CA GLU A 488 -12.07 -21.80 7.09
C GLU A 488 -13.55 -22.06 7.36
N ALA A 489 -14.17 -21.15 8.11
CA ALA A 489 -15.62 -21.13 8.32
C ALA A 489 -16.12 -19.69 8.33
N THR A 490 -17.32 -19.49 7.80
CA THR A 490 -17.96 -18.18 7.73
C THR A 490 -19.23 -18.18 8.57
N PHE A 491 -19.32 -17.24 9.50
CA PHE A 491 -20.54 -16.87 10.20
C PHE A 491 -21.08 -15.58 9.59
N ALA A 492 -22.38 -15.52 9.31
CA ALA A 492 -23.03 -14.27 8.93
C ALA A 492 -24.35 -14.08 9.67
N SER A 493 -24.67 -12.85 10.09
CA SER A 493 -25.99 -12.51 10.61
C SER A 493 -26.35 -11.07 10.31
N SER A 494 -27.61 -10.82 9.96
CA SER A 494 -28.16 -9.49 9.69
C SER A 494 -28.94 -8.90 10.87
N ASN A 495 -28.87 -9.54 12.05
CA ASN A 495 -29.73 -9.26 13.18
C ASN A 495 -28.98 -8.88 14.47
N LEU A 496 -27.73 -8.42 14.36
CA LEU A 496 -27.00 -7.89 15.51
C LEU A 496 -27.61 -6.55 15.94
N THR A 497 -27.94 -6.41 17.22
CA THR A 497 -28.34 -5.13 17.81
C THR A 497 -27.25 -4.66 18.77
N ILE A 498 -26.68 -3.50 18.49
CA ILE A 498 -25.66 -2.86 19.32
C ILE A 498 -26.40 -1.84 20.20
N SER A 499 -26.67 -2.24 21.44
CA SER A 499 -27.43 -1.43 22.39
C SER A 499 -26.55 -0.31 22.94
N SER A 500 -27.09 0.92 22.94
CA SER A 500 -26.37 2.08 23.47
C SER A 500 -26.01 1.89 24.95
N GLY A 501 -24.74 2.11 25.28
CA GLY A 501 -24.19 1.99 26.63
C GLY A 501 -23.98 0.56 27.13
N ALA A 502 -24.36 -0.46 26.34
CA ALA A 502 -24.21 -1.87 26.70
C ALA A 502 -23.02 -2.50 25.97
N THR A 503 -22.44 -3.55 26.57
CA THR A 503 -21.38 -4.35 25.95
C THR A 503 -21.97 -5.58 25.27
N GLN A 504 -21.71 -5.72 23.96
CA GLN A 504 -22.00 -6.93 23.18
C GLN A 504 -20.72 -7.75 23.07
N LEU A 505 -20.70 -8.95 23.66
CA LEU A 505 -19.56 -9.84 23.68
C LEU A 505 -19.85 -11.09 22.85
N LEU A 506 -18.96 -11.38 21.90
CA LEU A 506 -18.93 -12.58 21.08
C LEU A 506 -17.77 -13.47 21.54
N GLU A 507 -18.10 -14.70 21.92
CA GLU A 507 -17.12 -15.71 22.38
C GLU A 507 -16.56 -16.46 21.15
N LEU A 508 -15.65 -15.83 20.41
CA LEU A 508 -15.20 -16.33 19.10
C LEU A 508 -14.40 -17.62 19.17
N ASP A 509 -13.69 -17.84 20.28
CA ASP A 509 -12.89 -19.03 20.55
C ASP A 509 -13.75 -20.28 20.85
N LYS A 510 -15.00 -20.06 21.31
CA LYS A 510 -15.98 -21.12 21.61
C LYS A 510 -16.80 -21.54 20.41
N TRP A 511 -16.74 -20.80 19.31
CA TRP A 511 -17.43 -21.15 18.07
C TRP A 511 -16.56 -22.10 17.23
N ASP A 512 -17.10 -23.28 16.95
CA ASP A 512 -16.40 -24.36 16.22
C ASP A 512 -16.44 -24.21 14.69
N GLY A 513 -17.02 -23.11 14.20
CA GLY A 513 -17.22 -22.85 12.77
C GLY A 513 -18.58 -23.27 12.24
N VAL A 514 -19.46 -23.84 13.07
CA VAL A 514 -20.77 -24.34 12.64
C VAL A 514 -21.90 -23.78 13.50
N GLY A 515 -23.07 -23.54 12.87
CA GLY A 515 -24.29 -23.18 13.59
C GLY A 515 -24.23 -21.81 14.27
N PRO A 516 -25.14 -21.54 15.22
CA PRO A 516 -25.31 -20.21 15.82
C PRO A 516 -24.18 -19.84 16.78
N MET A 517 -23.97 -18.53 16.94
CA MET A 517 -22.99 -17.97 17.87
C MET A 517 -23.67 -17.44 19.14
N SER A 518 -22.99 -17.55 20.29
CA SER A 518 -23.46 -16.95 21.54
C SER A 518 -23.18 -15.45 21.53
N LEU A 519 -24.19 -14.65 21.91
CA LEU A 519 -24.05 -13.22 22.15
C LEU A 519 -24.35 -12.96 23.61
N LEU A 520 -23.33 -12.51 24.35
CA LEU A 520 -23.44 -12.10 25.74
C LEU A 520 -23.64 -10.58 25.78
N LEU A 521 -24.67 -10.13 26.49
CA LEU A 521 -25.04 -8.72 26.58
C LEU A 521 -24.98 -8.27 28.04
N ASP A 522 -24.12 -7.31 28.31
CA ASP A 522 -24.03 -6.61 29.60
C ASP A 522 -24.63 -5.20 29.44
N ASP A 523 -25.89 -5.05 29.85
CA ASP A 523 -26.70 -3.85 29.61
C ASP A 523 -26.28 -2.63 30.46
N ASN A 524 -25.59 -2.86 31.58
CA ASN A 524 -25.21 -1.84 32.55
C ASN A 524 -23.71 -1.81 32.88
N ASN A 525 -22.91 -2.60 32.15
CA ASN A 525 -21.47 -2.76 32.33
C ASN A 525 -21.09 -3.14 33.77
N ASP A 526 -21.90 -3.99 34.41
CA ASP A 526 -21.64 -4.49 35.77
C ASP A 526 -20.91 -5.84 35.81
N GLY A 527 -20.62 -6.41 34.64
CA GLY A 527 -20.01 -7.72 34.45
C GLY A 527 -20.99 -8.89 34.48
N VAL A 528 -22.31 -8.63 34.55
CA VAL A 528 -23.35 -9.66 34.50
C VAL A 528 -23.97 -9.70 33.11
N TYR A 529 -23.70 -10.80 32.41
CA TYR A 529 -24.16 -10.99 31.04
C TYR A 529 -25.49 -11.73 30.97
N SER A 530 -26.43 -11.18 30.19
CA SER A 530 -27.54 -11.92 29.63
C SER A 530 -27.10 -12.65 28.37
N LYS A 531 -27.57 -13.89 28.17
CA LYS A 531 -27.17 -14.71 27.02
C LYS A 531 -28.28 -14.74 25.97
N SER A 532 -27.90 -14.46 24.73
CA SER A 532 -28.71 -14.63 23.53
C SER A 532 -27.91 -15.39 22.46
N THR A 533 -28.52 -15.63 21.30
CA THR A 533 -27.87 -16.33 20.19
C THR A 533 -28.09 -15.58 18.89
N LEU A 534 -27.05 -15.48 18.08
CA LEU A 534 -27.13 -15.02 16.70
C LEU A 534 -27.19 -16.24 15.78
N THR A 535 -28.18 -16.25 14.89
CA THR A 535 -28.32 -17.30 13.88
C THR A 535 -27.22 -17.14 12.84
N ASN A 536 -26.60 -18.24 12.42
CA ASN A 536 -25.73 -18.25 11.26
C ASN A 536 -26.59 -18.35 9.99
N GLU A 537 -26.68 -17.25 9.26
CA GLU A 537 -27.40 -17.09 8.00
C GLU A 537 -26.43 -17.35 6.83
N PRO A 538 -26.90 -17.88 5.68
CA PRO A 538 -26.08 -17.94 4.48
C PRO A 538 -25.60 -16.53 4.08
N VAL A 539 -24.34 -16.40 3.66
CA VAL A 539 -23.76 -15.10 3.24
C VAL A 539 -24.64 -14.39 2.20
N ALA A 540 -25.16 -15.15 1.23
CA ALA A 540 -26.04 -14.61 0.19
C ALA A 540 -27.33 -13.96 0.75
N GLU A 541 -27.84 -14.43 1.89
CA GLU A 541 -29.07 -13.91 2.52
C GLU A 541 -28.84 -12.60 3.28
N VAL A 542 -27.60 -12.35 3.75
CA VAL A 542 -27.27 -11.11 4.47
C VAL A 542 -26.88 -9.96 3.54
N LEU A 543 -26.48 -10.24 2.28
CA LEU A 543 -26.05 -9.20 1.32
C LEU A 543 -27.03 -8.02 1.16
N PRO A 544 -28.37 -8.22 1.09
CA PRO A 544 -29.30 -7.10 1.00
C PRO A 544 -29.24 -6.14 2.20
N ALA A 545 -28.82 -6.62 3.37
CA ALA A 545 -28.72 -5.83 4.59
C ALA A 545 -27.42 -5.00 4.67
N ILE A 546 -26.37 -5.38 3.91
CA ILE A 546 -25.10 -4.62 3.84
C ILE A 546 -25.33 -3.21 3.26
N GLY A 547 -26.23 -3.09 2.27
CA GLY A 547 -26.67 -1.81 1.73
C GLY A 547 -26.45 -1.65 0.24
N THR A 548 -25.60 -0.69 -0.16
CA THR A 548 -25.37 -0.33 -1.57
C THR A 548 -24.52 -1.37 -2.29
N SER A 549 -24.59 -1.40 -3.64
CA SER A 549 -23.77 -2.30 -4.45
C SER A 549 -22.26 -2.08 -4.24
N GLU A 550 -21.84 -0.85 -3.97
CA GLU A 550 -20.46 -0.49 -3.63
C GLU A 550 -20.01 -1.15 -2.30
N LYS A 551 -20.84 -1.06 -1.25
CA LYS A 551 -20.56 -1.72 0.03
C LYS A 551 -20.52 -3.22 -0.10
N ILE A 552 -21.46 -3.80 -0.84
CA ILE A 552 -21.50 -5.24 -1.10
C ILE A 552 -20.23 -5.67 -1.86
N PHE A 553 -19.83 -4.93 -2.90
CA PHE A 553 -18.61 -5.21 -3.65
C PHE A 553 -17.37 -5.17 -2.74
N SER A 554 -17.19 -4.10 -1.96
CA SER A 554 -16.08 -3.97 -1.01
C SER A 554 -16.07 -5.12 0.01
N ASN A 555 -17.20 -5.45 0.65
CA ASN A 555 -17.26 -6.57 1.61
C ASN A 555 -16.89 -7.91 0.93
N LEU A 556 -17.38 -8.14 -0.29
CA LEU A 556 -17.07 -9.36 -1.04
C LEU A 556 -15.60 -9.44 -1.46
N GLN A 557 -14.93 -8.34 -1.80
CA GLN A 557 -13.49 -8.37 -2.11
C GLN A 557 -12.65 -8.91 -0.95
N HIS A 558 -13.11 -8.70 0.27
CA HIS A 558 -12.45 -9.14 1.49
C HIS A 558 -12.88 -10.55 1.94
N LEU A 559 -14.03 -11.04 1.46
CA LEU A 559 -14.60 -12.34 1.87
C LEU A 559 -14.45 -13.45 0.80
N ALA A 560 -14.44 -13.08 -0.48
CA ALA A 560 -14.53 -14.00 -1.61
C ALA A 560 -13.46 -15.09 -1.64
N PRO A 561 -12.19 -14.86 -1.22
CA PRO A 561 -11.19 -15.93 -1.16
C PRO A 561 -11.53 -17.07 -0.17
N TYR A 562 -12.47 -16.84 0.76
CA TYR A 562 -12.83 -17.78 1.82
C TYR A 562 -14.21 -18.41 1.63
N LEU A 563 -14.90 -18.10 0.52
CA LEU A 563 -16.16 -18.73 0.19
C LEU A 563 -15.91 -20.05 -0.53
N ASP A 564 -16.59 -21.11 -0.10
CA ASP A 564 -16.62 -22.36 -0.86
C ASP A 564 -17.41 -22.19 -2.18
N GLY A 565 -17.41 -23.24 -3.01
CA GLY A 565 -18.10 -23.22 -4.30
C GLY A 565 -19.62 -23.03 -4.20
N GLU A 566 -20.26 -23.61 -3.19
CA GLU A 566 -21.71 -23.50 -2.98
C GLU A 566 -22.07 -22.07 -2.53
N GLN A 567 -21.34 -21.53 -1.56
CA GLN A 567 -21.48 -20.15 -1.09
C GLN A 567 -21.23 -19.16 -2.22
N THR A 568 -20.18 -19.37 -3.03
CA THR A 568 -19.84 -18.51 -4.17
C THR A 568 -20.95 -18.50 -5.22
N GLY A 569 -21.50 -19.67 -5.58
CA GLY A 569 -22.62 -19.78 -6.52
C GLY A 569 -23.90 -19.11 -5.99
N ALA A 570 -24.19 -19.27 -4.69
CA ALA A 570 -25.33 -18.61 -4.04
C ALA A 570 -25.18 -17.08 -4.04
N VAL A 571 -24.00 -16.55 -3.68
CA VAL A 571 -23.69 -15.11 -3.75
C VAL A 571 -23.87 -14.60 -5.17
N ALA A 572 -23.29 -15.28 -6.16
CA ALA A 572 -23.38 -14.88 -7.57
C ALA A 572 -24.84 -14.78 -8.06
N THR A 573 -25.67 -15.76 -7.69
CA THR A 573 -27.10 -15.80 -8.06
C THR A 573 -27.90 -14.65 -7.44
N THR A 574 -27.53 -14.19 -6.25
CA THR A 574 -28.24 -13.11 -5.53
C THR A 574 -27.89 -11.71 -6.05
N LEU A 575 -26.63 -11.48 -6.43
CA LEU A 575 -26.11 -10.16 -6.84
C LEU A 575 -26.97 -9.39 -7.87
N PRO A 576 -27.54 -10.03 -8.93
CA PRO A 576 -28.49 -9.40 -9.86
C PRO A 576 -29.64 -8.63 -9.22
N ALA A 577 -30.15 -9.11 -8.08
CA ALA A 577 -31.29 -8.53 -7.40
C ALA A 577 -30.92 -7.30 -6.54
N LEU A 578 -29.62 -6.99 -6.40
CA LEU A 578 -29.09 -5.98 -5.48
C LEU A 578 -28.71 -4.67 -6.16
N ASN A 579 -29.39 -4.32 -7.27
CA ASN A 579 -29.25 -3.05 -8.00
C ASN A 579 -27.82 -2.75 -8.50
N PHE A 580 -27.02 -3.77 -8.79
CA PHE A 580 -25.74 -3.58 -9.45
C PHE A 580 -25.93 -3.13 -10.90
N THR A 581 -25.08 -2.23 -11.39
CA THR A 581 -24.96 -2.00 -12.83
C THR A 581 -24.31 -3.22 -13.49
N ALA A 582 -24.44 -3.37 -14.81
CA ALA A 582 -23.80 -4.46 -15.55
C ALA A 582 -22.26 -4.45 -15.40
N GLU A 583 -21.65 -3.26 -15.35
CA GLU A 583 -20.23 -3.09 -15.08
C GLU A 583 -19.86 -3.52 -13.66
N GLN A 584 -20.62 -3.08 -12.64
CA GLN A 584 -20.39 -3.49 -11.26
C GLN A 584 -20.56 -5.01 -11.10
N LEU A 585 -21.59 -5.62 -11.71
CA LEU A 585 -21.76 -7.08 -11.70
C LEU A 585 -20.55 -7.79 -12.30
N GLY A 586 -20.06 -7.34 -13.46
CA GLY A 586 -18.92 -7.95 -14.12
C GLY A 586 -17.66 -7.89 -13.24
N SER A 587 -17.40 -6.74 -12.62
CA SER A 587 -16.29 -6.56 -11.67
C SER A 587 -16.44 -7.41 -10.41
N THR A 588 -17.63 -7.47 -9.82
CA THR A 588 -17.89 -8.34 -8.64
C THR A 588 -17.66 -9.80 -8.98
N TYR A 589 -18.15 -10.26 -10.15
CA TYR A 589 -18.01 -11.65 -10.56
C TYR A 589 -16.57 -12.03 -10.91
N LEU A 590 -15.77 -11.06 -11.36
CA LEU A 590 -14.33 -11.26 -11.52
C LEU A 590 -13.64 -11.45 -10.16
N ALA A 591 -14.09 -10.75 -9.14
CA ALA A 591 -13.56 -10.85 -7.77
C ALA A 591 -13.99 -12.13 -7.02
N LEU A 592 -14.79 -13.03 -7.64
CA LEU A 592 -15.21 -14.31 -7.08
C LEU A 592 -14.37 -15.47 -7.66
N PRO A 593 -13.23 -15.84 -7.03
CA PRO A 593 -12.29 -16.81 -7.59
C PRO A 593 -12.80 -18.26 -7.64
N GLY A 594 -13.95 -18.55 -7.02
CA GLY A 594 -14.61 -19.86 -7.03
C GLY A 594 -15.80 -19.98 -7.99
N LEU A 595 -16.16 -18.91 -8.70
CA LEU A 595 -17.37 -18.85 -9.52
C LEU A 595 -17.29 -19.81 -10.71
N GLN A 596 -18.17 -20.80 -10.75
CA GLN A 596 -18.18 -21.79 -11.82
C GLN A 596 -18.77 -21.22 -13.12
N PRO A 597 -18.31 -21.68 -14.30
CA PRO A 597 -18.87 -21.26 -15.59
C PRO A 597 -20.38 -21.47 -15.71
N ASP A 598 -20.91 -22.55 -15.12
CA ASP A 598 -22.34 -22.87 -15.17
C ASP A 598 -23.19 -21.90 -14.33
N ASP A 599 -22.72 -21.51 -13.14
CA ASP A 599 -23.37 -20.50 -12.29
C ASP A 599 -23.42 -19.15 -12.99
N LEU A 600 -22.31 -18.79 -13.65
CA LEU A 600 -22.19 -17.58 -14.46
C LEU A 600 -23.14 -17.59 -15.65
N ALA A 601 -23.18 -18.70 -16.40
CA ALA A 601 -24.06 -18.86 -17.55
C ALA A 601 -25.54 -18.83 -17.16
N GLY A 602 -25.91 -19.53 -16.08
CA GLY A 602 -27.25 -19.55 -15.53
C GLY A 602 -27.71 -18.15 -15.11
N THR A 603 -26.83 -17.41 -14.42
CA THR A 603 -27.13 -16.04 -14.01
C THR A 603 -27.27 -15.09 -15.20
N LEU A 604 -26.36 -15.17 -16.17
CA LEU A 604 -26.42 -14.33 -17.38
C LEU A 604 -27.67 -14.60 -18.23
N ALA A 605 -28.09 -15.86 -18.34
CA ALA A 605 -29.32 -16.23 -19.02
C ALA A 605 -30.56 -15.63 -18.34
N GLY A 606 -30.54 -15.50 -17.00
CA GLY A 606 -31.60 -14.88 -16.21
C GLY A 606 -31.65 -13.35 -16.30
N LEU A 607 -30.50 -12.68 -16.52
CA LEU A 607 -30.40 -11.22 -16.51
C LEU A 607 -31.05 -10.53 -17.73
N ASN A 608 -31.13 -11.21 -18.88
CA ASN A 608 -31.66 -10.66 -20.14
C ASN A 608 -31.14 -9.23 -20.47
N LEU A 609 -29.83 -9.01 -20.28
CA LEU A 609 -29.21 -7.69 -20.46
C LEU A 609 -29.33 -7.21 -21.92
N PRO A 610 -29.70 -5.94 -22.17
CA PRO A 610 -29.58 -5.32 -23.49
C PRO A 610 -28.15 -5.44 -24.05
N PRO A 611 -27.93 -5.49 -25.37
CA PRO A 611 -26.60 -5.72 -25.96
C PRO A 611 -25.50 -4.78 -25.44
N LYS A 612 -25.83 -3.51 -25.15
CA LYS A 612 -24.87 -2.55 -24.60
C LYS A 612 -24.45 -2.90 -23.16
N GLU A 613 -25.40 -3.27 -22.32
CA GLU A 613 -25.15 -3.65 -20.92
C GLU A 613 -24.44 -5.00 -20.86
N LEU A 614 -24.81 -5.95 -21.73
CA LEU A 614 -24.08 -7.20 -21.89
C LEU A 614 -22.62 -6.96 -22.29
N ALA A 615 -22.35 -6.01 -23.18
CA ALA A 615 -20.98 -5.63 -23.54
C ALA A 615 -20.23 -5.02 -22.34
N GLN A 616 -20.87 -4.15 -21.55
CA GLN A 616 -20.27 -3.59 -20.33
C GLN A 616 -19.94 -4.68 -19.30
N PHE A 617 -20.86 -5.62 -19.09
CA PHE A 617 -20.64 -6.79 -18.25
C PHE A 617 -19.47 -7.62 -18.77
N ALA A 618 -19.46 -7.94 -20.06
CA ALA A 618 -18.44 -8.80 -20.65
C ALA A 618 -17.04 -8.20 -20.59
N VAL A 619 -16.93 -6.89 -20.77
CA VAL A 619 -15.68 -6.13 -20.62
C VAL A 619 -15.24 -6.15 -19.15
N ALA A 620 -16.12 -5.81 -18.21
CA ALA A 620 -15.78 -5.79 -16.78
C ALA A 620 -15.41 -7.18 -16.23
N ARG A 621 -16.10 -8.23 -16.69
CA ARG A 621 -15.83 -9.63 -16.33
C ARG A 621 -14.63 -10.24 -17.07
N ARG A 622 -14.20 -9.61 -18.17
CA ARG A 622 -13.06 -10.01 -19.01
C ARG A 622 -13.25 -11.32 -19.77
N PHE A 623 -14.38 -11.50 -20.46
CA PHE A 623 -14.58 -12.70 -21.29
C PHE A 623 -13.62 -12.81 -22.48
N ASP A 624 -13.09 -11.70 -22.98
CA ASP A 624 -12.23 -11.67 -24.17
C ASP A 624 -10.82 -12.26 -23.93
N GLU A 625 -10.40 -12.44 -22.68
CA GLU A 625 -9.10 -13.03 -22.31
C GLU A 625 -9.09 -14.57 -22.36
N ALA A 626 -10.23 -15.23 -22.49
CA ALA A 626 -10.31 -16.69 -22.63
C ALA A 626 -9.86 -17.20 -24.02
N LYS A 627 -9.45 -16.33 -24.94
CA LYS A 627 -8.86 -16.72 -26.23
C LYS A 627 -7.33 -16.70 -26.16
N THR A 628 -6.74 -17.81 -25.70
CA THR A 628 -5.58 -18.51 -26.29
C THR A 628 -5.01 -19.56 -25.32
N SER A 629 -5.75 -20.64 -25.10
CA SER A 629 -5.12 -21.94 -24.80
C SER A 629 -5.98 -23.07 -25.39
N THR A 630 -5.78 -23.32 -26.67
CA THR A 630 -6.10 -24.59 -27.33
C THR A 630 -4.86 -25.09 -28.02
#